data_AF-A0A7Y2F7U3-F1
#
_entry.id   AF-A0A7Y2F7U3-F1
#
_cell.length_a   1.000
_cell.length_b   1.000
_cell.length_c   1.000
_cell.angle_alpha   90.00
_cell.angle_beta   90.00
_cell.angle_gamma   90.00
#
_symmetry.space_group_name_H-M   'P 1'
#
loop_
_entity.id
_entity.type
_entity.pdbx_description
1 polymer ?
#
loop_
_entity_poly.entity_id
_entity_poly.type
_entity_poly.pdbx_seq_one_letter_code
_entity_poly.pdbx_strand_id
1 'polypeptide(L)'
;MKRNLGTIVFACLATTHLASSCFSDEPAGEDPVSWNVAFSPISASNSNETLVLMVITNDDSFRTRDADTARPLWCSGMIESAYQKALQTRPDLKGKVIFQSRAAGLPKELTGNQNRNQPSRAIVAICDSGYRLLSIGVGVPDVDGILTLIEDAQNVATLRQMHPSSQKTLINALSEQSHKRLTRTWGTALSQMQDIITSGEEAPEDSGASNDQAMIRQLGRIGETLEGAYLADVRLRFSLSDLSDHVRLAVLEQHTETRQRWCVAILPFIVATDFTVMWRPITELVWKVAPVVDEISDRDFSQDEFFQWWDSHAESDMVILALQPPILTRMQPWPPVGVDSAAQRKGVGWPQLQKLVVQKPFRHVDTQELANLMRQRELQSIDIQRPSRARYLMYEPGSSRLVVIGEGELPAKYIGRIKRSL
;
A
#
# COMPACT_ATOMS: atom_id res chain seq x y z
N MET A 1 17.66 -38.26 -68.80
CA MET A 1 16.83 -39.48 -68.95
C MET A 1 15.57 -39.34 -68.11
N LYS A 2 14.50 -40.12 -68.42
CA LYS A 2 13.24 -40.39 -67.67
C LYS A 2 12.85 -39.39 -66.54
N ARG A 3 11.76 -38.61 -66.63
CA ARG A 3 10.32 -39.01 -66.54
C ARG A 3 9.99 -39.70 -65.19
N ASN A 4 8.88 -39.39 -64.48
CA ASN A 4 7.62 -38.78 -64.93
C ASN A 4 6.74 -38.17 -63.80
N LEU A 5 5.88 -37.22 -64.17
CA LEU A 5 4.51 -36.87 -63.68
C LEU A 5 4.16 -36.68 -62.19
N GLY A 6 3.28 -35.69 -61.94
CA GLY A 6 2.50 -35.52 -60.70
C GLY A 6 1.63 -34.26 -60.75
N THR A 7 0.48 -34.27 -61.47
CA THR A 7 -0.26 -33.04 -61.83
C THR A 7 -1.79 -33.21 -61.79
N ILE A 8 -2.46 -32.53 -60.84
CA ILE A 8 -3.91 -32.21 -60.77
C ILE A 8 -4.02 -30.89 -59.96
N VAL A 9 -4.61 -29.74 -60.33
CA VAL A 9 -5.42 -29.22 -61.47
C VAL A 9 -6.96 -29.23 -61.31
N PHE A 10 -7.53 -28.02 -61.26
CA PHE A 10 -8.96 -27.62 -61.22
C PHE A 10 -9.77 -28.00 -59.95
N ALA A 11 -10.86 -27.31 -59.59
CA ALA A 11 -11.69 -26.37 -60.38
C ALA A 11 -12.04 -25.03 -59.68
N CYS A 12 -12.56 -24.08 -60.46
CA CYS A 12 -13.16 -22.82 -59.98
C CYS A 12 -14.68 -22.97 -59.82
N LEU A 13 -15.30 -22.13 -59.00
CA LEU A 13 -16.55 -21.41 -59.33
C LEU A 13 -16.84 -20.30 -58.30
N ALA A 14 -17.66 -19.32 -58.69
CA ALA A 14 -18.05 -18.17 -57.87
C ALA A 14 -19.56 -17.92 -58.01
N THR A 15 -20.13 -17.13 -57.09
CA THR A 15 -21.57 -16.87 -56.91
C THR A 15 -22.36 -18.10 -56.41
N THR A 16 -23.46 -17.97 -55.66
CA THR A 16 -24.33 -16.79 -55.38
C THR A 16 -24.51 -16.49 -53.89
N HIS A 17 -24.97 -15.27 -53.57
CA HIS A 17 -25.53 -14.94 -52.25
C HIS A 17 -26.80 -15.75 -51.96
N LEU A 18 -26.99 -16.13 -50.70
CA LEU A 18 -28.28 -16.04 -49.99
C LEU A 18 -28.00 -15.89 -48.49
N ALA A 19 -28.93 -15.29 -47.74
CA ALA A 19 -28.68 -14.81 -46.39
C ALA A 19 -28.87 -15.88 -45.30
N SER A 20 -28.03 -15.81 -44.26
CA SER A 20 -28.40 -16.21 -42.90
C SER A 20 -27.70 -15.29 -41.90
N SER A 21 -28.37 -14.21 -41.52
CA SER A 21 -27.89 -13.24 -40.53
C SER A 21 -28.09 -13.81 -39.12
N CYS A 22 -27.03 -14.39 -38.54
CA CYS A 22 -27.04 -14.90 -37.18
C CYS A 22 -26.00 -14.15 -36.32
N PHE A 23 -26.42 -13.01 -35.77
CA PHE A 23 -25.82 -12.31 -34.62
C PHE A 23 -24.29 -12.34 -34.51
N SER A 24 -23.63 -11.56 -35.37
CA SER A 24 -22.38 -10.89 -35.00
C SER A 24 -22.74 -9.54 -34.37
N ASP A 25 -23.20 -9.57 -33.12
CA ASP A 25 -23.32 -8.34 -32.33
C ASP A 25 -21.90 -7.85 -32.00
N GLU A 26 -21.39 -6.89 -32.78
CA GLU A 26 -20.39 -5.97 -32.25
C GLU A 26 -21.07 -5.19 -31.11
N PRO A 27 -20.56 -5.23 -29.87
CA PRO A 27 -21.16 -4.49 -28.78
C PRO A 27 -21.09 -2.99 -29.11
N ALA A 28 -22.25 -2.37 -29.28
CA ALA A 28 -22.36 -0.96 -29.62
C ALA A 28 -21.58 -0.12 -28.59
N GLY A 29 -20.65 0.69 -29.09
CA GLY A 29 -19.50 1.20 -28.34
C GLY A 29 -19.80 1.61 -26.91
N GLU A 30 -19.29 0.82 -25.95
CA GLU A 30 -19.31 1.18 -24.54
C GLU A 30 -18.33 2.33 -24.30
N ASP A 31 -18.80 3.35 -23.57
CA ASP A 31 -17.96 4.50 -23.21
C ASP A 31 -16.68 4.01 -22.48
N PRO A 32 -15.48 4.44 -22.90
CA PRO A 32 -14.24 3.98 -22.32
C PRO A 32 -14.13 4.42 -20.86
N VAL A 33 -13.68 3.52 -19.99
CA VAL A 33 -13.52 3.78 -18.56
C VAL A 33 -12.49 4.88 -18.34
N SER A 34 -12.93 6.02 -17.82
CA SER A 34 -12.06 7.14 -17.49
C SER A 34 -11.44 6.98 -16.10
N TRP A 35 -10.12 6.79 -16.07
CA TRP A 35 -9.34 6.87 -14.83
C TRP A 35 -9.15 8.32 -14.41
N ASN A 36 -9.23 8.56 -13.10
CA ASN A 36 -9.00 9.85 -12.47
C ASN A 36 -7.87 9.74 -11.44
N VAL A 37 -7.26 10.87 -11.06
CA VAL A 37 -6.24 10.87 -9.99
C VAL A 37 -6.91 10.50 -8.67
N ALA A 38 -6.29 9.64 -7.86
CA ALA A 38 -6.83 9.28 -6.55
C ALA A 38 -7.13 10.52 -5.69
N PHE A 39 -8.31 10.53 -5.06
CA PHE A 39 -8.83 11.61 -4.23
C PHE A 39 -9.21 12.91 -4.98
N SER A 40 -9.28 12.90 -6.32
CA SER A 40 -9.79 14.03 -7.10
C SER A 40 -11.22 14.43 -6.70
N PRO A 41 -11.58 15.73 -6.65
CA PRO A 41 -12.93 16.16 -6.27
C PRO A 41 -14.04 15.54 -7.14
N ILE A 42 -15.11 15.04 -6.49
CA ILE A 42 -16.25 14.41 -7.15
C ILE A 42 -17.36 15.45 -7.34
N SER A 43 -17.90 15.56 -8.56
CA SER A 43 -18.95 16.52 -8.89
C SER A 43 -20.22 16.29 -8.07
N ALA A 44 -20.75 17.34 -7.44
CA ALA A 44 -21.91 17.29 -6.55
C ALA A 44 -23.20 16.75 -7.19
N SER A 45 -23.30 16.75 -8.53
CA SER A 45 -24.38 16.12 -9.30
C SER A 45 -24.48 14.61 -9.12
N ASN A 46 -23.39 13.95 -8.69
CA ASN A 46 -23.26 12.49 -8.68
C ASN A 46 -23.27 11.90 -7.25
N SER A 47 -23.50 12.71 -6.22
CA SER A 47 -23.00 12.41 -4.86
C SER A 47 -23.59 11.18 -4.17
N ASN A 48 -24.87 10.84 -4.37
CA ASN A 48 -25.58 9.95 -3.43
C ASN A 48 -25.60 8.45 -3.81
N GLU A 49 -25.26 8.09 -5.05
CA GLU A 49 -25.24 6.68 -5.51
C GLU A 49 -23.89 6.26 -6.14
N THR A 50 -22.92 7.16 -6.26
CA THR A 50 -21.64 6.87 -6.91
C THR A 50 -20.65 6.21 -5.96
N LEU A 51 -20.12 5.07 -6.38
CA LEU A 51 -18.99 4.38 -5.77
C LEU A 51 -17.68 4.88 -6.41
N VAL A 52 -16.62 4.97 -5.61
CA VAL A 52 -15.26 5.18 -6.11
C VAL A 52 -14.49 3.86 -6.04
N LEU A 53 -14.09 3.32 -7.19
CA LEU A 53 -13.17 2.20 -7.27
C LEU A 53 -11.75 2.76 -7.39
N MET A 54 -11.00 2.66 -6.30
CA MET A 54 -9.62 3.14 -6.21
C MET A 54 -8.63 1.98 -6.30
N VAL A 55 -7.64 2.11 -7.18
CA VAL A 55 -6.55 1.14 -7.37
C VAL A 55 -5.22 1.78 -6.95
N ILE A 56 -4.53 1.13 -6.03
CA ILE A 56 -3.23 1.55 -5.51
C ILE A 56 -2.20 0.48 -5.87
N THR A 57 -1.18 0.81 -6.67
CA THR A 57 -0.10 -0.12 -7.04
C THR A 57 1.23 0.29 -6.44
N ASN A 58 2.15 -0.66 -6.28
CA ASN A 58 3.51 -0.39 -5.84
C ASN A 58 4.42 0.12 -6.98
N ASP A 59 3.86 0.73 -8.03
CA ASP A 59 4.66 1.34 -9.10
C ASP A 59 5.49 2.53 -8.57
N ASP A 60 6.69 2.72 -9.13
CA ASP A 60 7.56 3.88 -8.87
C ASP A 60 6.84 5.18 -9.25
N SER A 61 6.45 5.97 -8.23
CA SER A 61 5.59 7.14 -8.38
C SER A 61 6.28 8.31 -9.09
N PHE A 62 7.59 8.48 -8.86
CA PHE A 62 8.42 9.56 -9.41
C PHE A 62 8.83 9.33 -10.89
N ARG A 63 8.41 8.21 -11.49
CA ARG A 63 8.99 7.68 -12.76
C ARG A 63 8.65 8.49 -14.02
N THR A 64 7.69 9.40 -13.97
CA THR A 64 7.28 10.34 -15.05
C THR A 64 6.80 11.66 -14.45
N ARG A 65 6.85 12.75 -15.23
CA ARG A 65 6.66 14.14 -14.73
C ARG A 65 5.22 14.63 -14.64
N ASP A 66 4.27 14.01 -15.34
CA ASP A 66 2.91 14.54 -15.47
C ASP A 66 2.06 14.15 -14.26
N ALA A 67 1.99 15.02 -13.25
CA ALA A 67 1.28 14.76 -11.99
C ALA A 67 -0.26 14.84 -12.14
N ASP A 68 -0.74 15.71 -13.04
CA ASP A 68 -2.16 16.05 -13.17
C ASP A 68 -3.01 15.03 -13.96
N THR A 69 -2.39 14.02 -14.56
CA THR A 69 -3.07 13.01 -15.37
C THR A 69 -3.08 11.65 -14.69
N ALA A 70 -4.26 11.02 -14.64
CA ALA A 70 -4.41 9.65 -14.17
C ALA A 70 -3.65 8.68 -15.08
N ARG A 71 -2.53 8.14 -14.58
CA ARG A 71 -1.68 7.22 -15.35
C ARG A 71 -2.31 5.83 -15.36
N PRO A 72 -2.41 5.14 -16.53
CA PRO A 72 -2.78 3.74 -16.56
C PRO A 72 -1.73 2.92 -15.80
N LEU A 73 -2.18 2.17 -14.78
CA LEU A 73 -1.32 1.31 -13.98
C LEU A 73 -1.16 -0.05 -14.68
N TRP A 74 -0.18 -0.85 -14.25
CA TRP A 74 0.10 -2.15 -14.89
C TRP A 74 -1.11 -3.11 -14.95
N CYS A 75 -2.08 -2.94 -14.05
CA CYS A 75 -3.31 -3.73 -13.96
C CYS A 75 -4.57 -3.03 -14.48
N SER A 76 -4.53 -1.76 -14.90
CA SER A 76 -5.72 -0.98 -15.26
C SER A 76 -6.59 -1.68 -16.31
N GLY A 77 -6.02 -2.07 -17.45
CA GLY A 77 -6.76 -2.77 -18.51
C GLY A 77 -7.32 -4.14 -18.12
N MET A 78 -6.77 -4.81 -17.09
CA MET A 78 -7.35 -6.05 -16.55
C MET A 78 -8.60 -5.73 -15.73
N ILE A 79 -8.55 -4.70 -14.89
CA ILE A 79 -9.64 -4.23 -14.04
C ILE A 79 -10.78 -3.63 -14.91
N GLU A 80 -10.44 -2.89 -15.96
CA GLU A 80 -11.39 -2.42 -16.97
C GLU A 80 -12.10 -3.59 -17.66
N SER A 81 -11.35 -4.59 -18.15
CA SER A 81 -11.94 -5.77 -18.81
C SER A 81 -12.81 -6.61 -17.86
N ALA A 82 -12.43 -6.69 -16.58
CA ALA A 82 -13.24 -7.34 -15.56
C ALA A 82 -14.55 -6.57 -15.29
N TYR A 83 -14.48 -5.24 -15.21
CA TYR A 83 -15.64 -4.38 -14.97
C TYR A 83 -16.62 -4.33 -16.16
N GLN A 84 -16.15 -4.17 -17.40
CA GLN A 84 -17.06 -4.18 -18.57
C GLN A 84 -17.78 -5.54 -18.70
N LYS A 85 -17.12 -6.65 -18.34
CA LYS A 85 -17.78 -7.96 -18.22
C LYS A 85 -18.78 -8.00 -17.06
N ALA A 86 -18.44 -7.41 -15.91
CA ALA A 86 -19.37 -7.32 -14.78
C ALA A 86 -20.63 -6.50 -15.13
N LEU A 87 -20.55 -5.47 -15.99
CA LEU A 87 -21.72 -4.74 -16.48
C LEU A 87 -22.71 -5.60 -17.28
N GLN A 88 -22.26 -6.71 -17.89
CA GLN A 88 -23.15 -7.65 -18.59
C GLN A 88 -24.05 -8.41 -17.60
N THR A 89 -23.54 -8.67 -16.39
CA THR A 89 -24.29 -9.30 -15.28
C THR A 89 -25.05 -8.27 -14.44
N ARG A 90 -24.51 -7.05 -14.29
CA ARG A 90 -25.03 -5.95 -13.46
C ARG A 90 -25.09 -4.62 -14.25
N PRO A 91 -26.02 -4.46 -15.21
CA PRO A 91 -26.16 -3.23 -15.99
C PRO A 91 -26.51 -1.99 -15.14
N ASP A 92 -27.05 -2.19 -13.93
CA ASP A 92 -27.39 -1.15 -12.95
C ASP A 92 -26.17 -0.35 -12.45
N LEU A 93 -24.96 -0.87 -12.67
CA LEU A 93 -23.70 -0.21 -12.30
C LEU A 93 -23.20 0.77 -13.36
N LYS A 94 -23.74 0.78 -14.59
CA LYS A 94 -23.25 1.65 -15.67
C LYS A 94 -23.38 3.13 -15.26
N GLY A 95 -22.24 3.84 -15.25
CA GLY A 95 -22.13 5.23 -14.81
C GLY A 95 -22.13 5.45 -13.29
N LYS A 96 -22.25 4.41 -12.45
CA LYS A 96 -22.26 4.52 -10.97
C LYS A 96 -20.90 4.28 -10.30
N VAL A 97 -19.86 3.95 -11.07
CA VAL A 97 -18.51 3.71 -10.55
C VAL A 97 -17.52 4.68 -11.19
N ILE A 98 -16.87 5.51 -10.38
CA ILE A 98 -15.73 6.35 -10.78
C ILE A 98 -14.44 5.57 -10.53
N PHE A 99 -13.57 5.52 -11.54
CA PHE A 99 -12.28 4.84 -11.46
C PHE A 99 -11.18 5.83 -11.07
N GLN A 100 -10.36 5.46 -10.09
CA GLN A 100 -9.25 6.26 -9.59
C GLN A 100 -7.97 5.43 -9.40
N SER A 101 -6.82 6.01 -9.71
CA SER A 101 -5.52 5.30 -9.70
C SER A 101 -4.43 6.07 -8.92
N ARG A 102 -3.55 5.33 -8.23
CA ARG A 102 -2.36 5.86 -7.55
C ARG A 102 -1.19 4.87 -7.57
N ALA A 103 -0.08 5.29 -8.16
CA ALA A 103 1.23 4.65 -8.00
C ALA A 103 1.85 5.08 -6.66
N ALA A 104 2.29 4.13 -5.83
CA ALA A 104 2.66 4.35 -4.43
C ALA A 104 3.90 3.54 -3.96
N GLY A 105 4.71 3.03 -4.89
CA GLY A 105 5.93 2.27 -4.60
C GLY A 105 7.11 3.14 -4.15
N LEU A 106 8.23 2.50 -3.78
CA LEU A 106 9.45 3.23 -3.45
C LEU A 106 10.10 3.81 -4.72
N PRO A 107 10.46 5.10 -4.74
CA PRO A 107 11.16 5.70 -5.86
C PRO A 107 12.66 5.37 -5.81
N LYS A 108 13.36 5.52 -6.94
CA LYS A 108 14.74 5.04 -7.17
C LYS A 108 15.77 5.60 -6.18
N GLU A 109 15.51 6.81 -5.70
CA GLU A 109 16.21 7.55 -4.66
C GLU A 109 16.34 6.71 -3.38
N LEU A 110 15.33 5.89 -3.05
CA LEU A 110 15.25 5.05 -1.85
C LEU A 110 15.49 3.56 -2.11
N THR A 111 15.68 3.16 -3.37
CA THR A 111 15.99 1.78 -3.77
C THR A 111 17.44 1.57 -4.23
N GLY A 112 18.27 2.62 -4.23
CA GLY A 112 19.63 2.58 -4.79
C GLY A 112 19.62 2.33 -6.30
N ASN A 113 18.67 2.94 -7.03
CA ASN A 113 18.37 2.67 -8.44
C ASN A 113 17.96 1.21 -8.76
N GLN A 114 17.63 0.39 -7.75
CA GLN A 114 17.21 -1.00 -7.95
C GLN A 114 15.70 -1.10 -8.17
N ASN A 115 15.26 -2.09 -8.95
CA ASN A 115 13.84 -2.37 -9.17
C ASN A 115 13.23 -3.12 -7.95
N ARG A 116 13.16 -2.47 -6.78
CA ARG A 116 12.60 -3.03 -5.53
C ARG A 116 11.07 -3.16 -5.55
N ASN A 117 10.41 -2.47 -6.47
CA ASN A 117 8.97 -2.52 -6.67
C ASN A 117 8.50 -3.77 -7.44
N GLN A 118 9.38 -4.77 -7.60
CA GLN A 118 9.03 -6.08 -8.17
C GLN A 118 9.08 -7.18 -7.09
N PRO A 119 8.09 -8.09 -7.03
CA PRO A 119 6.91 -8.19 -7.92
C PRO A 119 5.94 -7.00 -7.82
N SER A 120 5.30 -6.67 -8.94
CA SER A 120 4.16 -5.75 -8.98
C SER A 120 3.02 -6.25 -8.07
N ARG A 121 2.35 -5.34 -7.36
CA ARG A 121 1.24 -5.59 -6.46
C ARG A 121 0.18 -4.50 -6.60
N ALA A 122 -1.05 -4.83 -6.24
CA ALA A 122 -2.19 -3.93 -6.28
C ALA A 122 -3.06 -4.07 -5.01
N ILE A 123 -3.70 -2.99 -4.62
CA ILE A 123 -4.79 -2.94 -3.63
C ILE A 123 -5.96 -2.27 -4.33
N VAL A 124 -7.16 -2.83 -4.20
CA VAL A 124 -8.39 -2.26 -4.74
C VAL A 124 -9.32 -1.94 -3.57
N ALA A 125 -9.73 -0.68 -3.46
CA ALA A 125 -10.67 -0.22 -2.45
C ALA A 125 -11.92 0.34 -3.12
N ILE A 126 -13.08 0.11 -2.52
CA ILE A 126 -14.32 0.77 -2.91
C ILE A 126 -14.75 1.70 -1.78
N CYS A 127 -14.95 2.97 -2.12
CA CYS A 127 -15.41 4.02 -1.20
C CYS A 127 -16.75 4.59 -1.67
N ASP A 128 -17.43 5.31 -0.78
CA ASP A 128 -18.47 6.26 -1.20
C ASP A 128 -17.86 7.57 -1.75
N SER A 129 -18.73 8.47 -2.22
CA SER A 129 -18.39 9.82 -2.70
C SER A 129 -17.74 10.74 -1.65
N GLY A 130 -17.80 10.39 -0.37
CA GLY A 130 -17.13 11.06 0.74
C GLY A 130 -15.81 10.41 1.15
N TYR A 131 -15.25 9.56 0.27
CA TYR A 131 -14.03 8.76 0.51
C TYR A 131 -14.09 7.88 1.76
N ARG A 132 -15.28 7.44 2.18
CA ARG A 132 -15.43 6.49 3.29
C ARG A 132 -15.34 5.06 2.77
N LEU A 133 -14.39 4.30 3.32
CA LEU A 133 -14.09 2.95 2.86
C LEU A 133 -15.30 2.03 3.08
N LEU A 134 -15.73 1.35 2.02
CA LEU A 134 -16.85 0.40 2.04
C LEU A 134 -16.39 -1.05 1.87
N SER A 135 -15.41 -1.30 0.99
CA SER A 135 -14.88 -2.64 0.72
C SER A 135 -13.40 -2.58 0.30
N ILE A 136 -12.65 -3.66 0.46
CA ILE A 136 -11.22 -3.74 0.12
C ILE A 136 -10.82 -5.15 -0.34
N GLY A 137 -9.92 -5.21 -1.32
CA GLY A 137 -9.21 -6.39 -1.77
C GLY A 137 -7.72 -6.09 -2.01
N VAL A 138 -6.89 -7.13 -2.03
CA VAL A 138 -5.47 -7.06 -2.40
C VAL A 138 -5.23 -8.07 -3.51
N GLY A 139 -4.54 -7.66 -4.57
CA GLY A 139 -4.45 -8.37 -5.84
C GLY A 139 -5.22 -7.65 -6.95
N VAL A 140 -5.24 -8.24 -8.14
CA VAL A 140 -6.03 -7.77 -9.29
C VAL A 140 -7.31 -8.60 -9.35
N PRO A 141 -8.49 -8.00 -9.12
CA PRO A 141 -9.75 -8.73 -9.20
C PRO A 141 -10.09 -9.08 -10.65
N ASP A 142 -10.70 -10.25 -10.82
CA ASP A 142 -11.40 -10.67 -12.03
C ASP A 142 -12.88 -10.24 -11.98
N VAL A 143 -13.74 -10.81 -12.83
CA VAL A 143 -15.16 -10.44 -12.91
C VAL A 143 -15.88 -10.70 -11.58
N ASP A 144 -15.70 -11.89 -11.01
CA ASP A 144 -16.34 -12.29 -9.75
C ASP A 144 -15.75 -11.52 -8.57
N GLY A 145 -14.45 -11.21 -8.60
CA GLY A 145 -13.79 -10.33 -7.63
C GLY A 145 -14.33 -8.90 -7.65
N ILE A 146 -14.55 -8.32 -8.84
CA ILE A 146 -15.16 -6.98 -9.00
C ILE A 146 -16.59 -6.97 -8.47
N LEU A 147 -17.41 -7.95 -8.84
CA LEU A 147 -18.78 -8.10 -8.35
C LEU A 147 -18.83 -8.24 -6.83
N THR A 148 -18.00 -9.13 -6.26
CA THR A 148 -17.91 -9.34 -4.81
C THR A 148 -17.54 -8.06 -4.05
N LEU A 149 -16.56 -7.29 -4.55
CA LEU A 149 -16.16 -6.02 -3.92
C LEU A 149 -17.30 -4.99 -3.92
N ILE A 150 -18.04 -4.89 -5.04
CA ILE A 150 -19.17 -3.96 -5.20
C ILE A 150 -20.36 -4.37 -4.33
N GLU A 151 -20.69 -5.66 -4.27
CA GLU A 151 -21.81 -6.17 -3.47
C GLU A 151 -21.53 -6.07 -1.97
N ASP A 152 -20.29 -6.32 -1.52
CA ASP A 152 -19.87 -6.05 -0.15
C ASP A 152 -19.94 -4.54 0.18
N ALA A 153 -19.54 -3.67 -0.75
CA ALA A 153 -19.67 -2.22 -0.56
C ALA A 153 -21.13 -1.76 -0.47
N GLN A 154 -22.03 -2.33 -1.29
CA GLN A 154 -23.48 -2.05 -1.26
C GLN A 154 -24.13 -2.55 0.05
N ASN A 155 -23.77 -3.74 0.52
CA ASN A 155 -24.17 -4.28 1.83
C ASN A 155 -23.68 -3.38 2.98
N VAL A 156 -22.41 -3.00 2.98
CA VAL A 156 -21.82 -2.09 3.98
C VAL A 156 -22.49 -0.71 3.99
N ALA A 157 -22.76 -0.11 2.83
CA ALA A 157 -23.46 1.15 2.74
C ALA A 157 -24.88 1.06 3.34
N THR A 158 -25.58 -0.06 3.07
CA THR A 158 -26.92 -0.34 3.64
C THR A 158 -26.87 -0.52 5.16
N LEU A 159 -25.90 -1.29 5.67
CA LEU A 159 -25.68 -1.45 7.12
C LEU A 159 -25.37 -0.12 7.80
N ARG A 160 -24.59 0.77 7.17
CA ARG A 160 -24.29 2.11 7.69
C ARG A 160 -25.55 3.00 7.72
N GLN A 161 -26.43 2.90 6.73
CA GLN A 161 -27.72 3.62 6.73
C GLN A 161 -28.67 3.13 7.84
N MET A 162 -28.62 1.84 8.20
CA MET A 162 -29.39 1.28 9.33
C MET A 162 -28.77 1.58 10.70
N HIS A 163 -27.47 1.88 10.77
CA HIS A 163 -26.73 2.13 12.02
C HIS A 163 -25.93 3.46 12.00
N PRO A 164 -26.55 4.61 11.63
CA PRO A 164 -25.82 5.85 11.34
C PRO A 164 -25.10 6.44 12.57
N SER A 165 -25.58 6.14 13.77
CA SER A 165 -25.09 6.72 15.03
C SER A 165 -24.23 5.78 15.88
N SER A 166 -23.89 4.57 15.40
CA SER A 166 -23.15 3.58 16.20
C SER A 166 -22.16 2.76 15.38
N GLN A 167 -20.92 3.25 15.35
CA GLN A 167 -19.78 2.51 14.77
C GLN A 167 -19.59 1.15 15.45
N LYS A 168 -19.81 1.04 16.77
CA LYS A 168 -19.71 -0.24 17.50
C LYS A 168 -20.75 -1.28 17.03
N THR A 169 -21.98 -0.83 16.71
CA THR A 169 -23.00 -1.73 16.15
C THR A 169 -22.62 -2.19 14.74
N LEU A 170 -22.10 -1.28 13.91
CA LEU A 170 -21.60 -1.60 12.56
C LEU A 170 -20.42 -2.60 12.60
N ILE A 171 -19.43 -2.39 13.47
CA ILE A 171 -18.29 -3.31 13.71
C ILE A 171 -18.81 -4.70 14.10
N ASN A 172 -19.76 -4.79 15.03
CA ASN A 172 -20.30 -6.08 15.49
C ASN A 172 -21.05 -6.81 14.38
N ALA A 173 -21.97 -6.12 13.68
CA ALA A 173 -22.74 -6.72 12.59
C ALA A 173 -21.85 -7.22 11.45
N LEU A 174 -20.81 -6.47 11.08
CA LEU A 174 -19.84 -6.89 10.07
C LEU A 174 -18.92 -8.00 10.56
N SER A 175 -18.51 -8.00 11.84
CA SER A 175 -17.77 -9.12 12.43
C SER A 175 -18.59 -10.43 12.41
N GLU A 176 -19.88 -10.38 12.72
CA GLU A 176 -20.78 -11.55 12.63
C GLU A 176 -20.97 -12.05 11.20
N GLN A 177 -20.96 -11.17 10.20
CA GLN A 177 -20.96 -11.56 8.79
C GLN A 177 -19.62 -12.17 8.37
N SER A 178 -18.49 -11.55 8.75
CA SER A 178 -17.14 -12.06 8.49
C SER A 178 -16.90 -13.43 9.12
N HIS A 179 -17.37 -13.67 10.35
CA HIS A 179 -17.29 -14.98 11.02
C HIS A 179 -17.92 -16.12 10.21
N LYS A 180 -18.94 -15.85 9.38
CA LYS A 180 -19.59 -16.85 8.51
C LYS A 180 -18.79 -17.15 7.23
N ARG A 181 -17.88 -16.25 6.84
CA ARG A 181 -17.03 -16.35 5.64
C ARG A 181 -15.60 -16.83 5.94
N LEU A 182 -15.15 -16.71 7.19
CA LEU A 182 -13.80 -17.04 7.63
C LEU A 182 -13.68 -18.49 8.14
N THR A 183 -12.50 -19.09 7.95
CA THR A 183 -12.18 -20.39 8.58
C THR A 183 -11.90 -20.21 10.08
N ARG A 184 -11.98 -21.29 10.87
CA ARG A 184 -11.82 -21.24 12.34
C ARG A 184 -10.61 -20.42 12.81
N THR A 185 -9.45 -20.58 12.18
CA THR A 185 -8.22 -19.83 12.51
C THR A 185 -8.38 -18.33 12.34
N TRP A 186 -8.96 -17.90 11.22
CA TRP A 186 -9.24 -16.49 10.95
C TRP A 186 -10.40 -15.95 11.81
N GLY A 187 -11.36 -16.80 12.18
CA GLY A 187 -12.38 -16.47 13.17
C GLY A 187 -11.80 -16.20 14.56
N THR A 188 -10.83 -17.00 15.02
CA THR A 188 -10.12 -16.74 16.28
C THR A 188 -9.35 -15.42 16.24
N ALA A 189 -8.67 -15.11 15.12
CA ALA A 189 -8.03 -13.81 14.94
C ALA A 189 -9.04 -12.66 14.92
N LEU A 190 -10.23 -12.85 14.33
CA LEU A 190 -11.30 -11.86 14.33
C LEU A 190 -11.79 -11.52 15.74
N SER A 191 -12.08 -12.53 16.57
CA SER A 191 -12.46 -12.30 17.96
C SER A 191 -11.35 -11.61 18.76
N GLN A 192 -10.09 -11.99 18.59
CA GLN A 192 -8.95 -11.32 19.24
C GLN A 192 -8.87 -9.82 18.87
N MET A 193 -9.21 -9.43 17.65
CA MET A 193 -9.27 -8.02 17.26
C MET A 193 -10.48 -7.30 17.87
N GLN A 194 -11.63 -7.96 18.01
CA GLN A 194 -12.77 -7.41 18.75
C GLN A 194 -12.42 -7.19 20.24
N ASP A 195 -11.65 -8.10 20.84
CA ASP A 195 -11.16 -8.00 22.21
C ASP A 195 -10.17 -6.83 22.37
N ILE A 196 -9.24 -6.64 21.43
CA ILE A 196 -8.29 -5.51 21.40
C ILE A 196 -9.00 -4.15 21.39
N ILE A 197 -10.13 -4.05 20.69
CA ILE A 197 -10.93 -2.80 20.60
C ILE A 197 -11.85 -2.64 21.81
N THR A 198 -12.44 -3.73 22.31
CA THR A 198 -13.38 -3.69 23.44
C THR A 198 -12.67 -3.52 24.78
N SER A 199 -11.44 -4.01 24.89
CA SER A 199 -10.55 -3.89 26.05
C SER A 199 -9.56 -2.73 25.91
N GLY A 200 -9.89 -1.75 25.06
CA GLY A 200 -9.02 -0.64 24.73
C GLY A 200 -8.71 0.21 25.97
N GLU A 201 -7.51 0.03 26.52
CA GLU A 201 -6.90 0.94 27.48
C GLU A 201 -7.00 2.38 26.93
N GLU A 202 -7.48 3.31 27.75
CA GLU A 202 -7.44 4.73 27.40
C GLU A 202 -6.00 5.12 27.10
N ALA A 203 -5.77 5.77 25.96
CA ALA A 203 -4.44 6.27 25.63
C ALA A 203 -4.01 7.25 26.74
N PRO A 204 -2.79 7.12 27.30
CA PRO A 204 -2.38 7.94 28.43
C PRO A 204 -2.58 9.42 28.11
N GLU A 205 -3.38 10.09 28.93
CA GLU A 205 -3.99 11.41 28.68
C GLU A 205 -2.97 12.52 28.38
N ASP A 206 -1.72 12.30 28.80
CA ASP A 206 -0.57 13.18 28.67
C ASP A 206 0.05 13.22 27.24
N SER A 207 -0.73 12.88 26.21
CA SER A 207 -0.32 13.06 24.82
C SER A 207 -1.46 13.60 23.94
N GLY A 208 -1.33 14.86 23.52
CA GLY A 208 -2.23 15.54 22.57
C GLY A 208 -2.11 15.02 21.13
N ALA A 209 -2.13 13.71 20.96
CA ALA A 209 -2.11 13.04 19.66
C ALA A 209 -3.47 13.23 18.95
N SER A 210 -3.45 13.42 17.63
CA SER A 210 -4.69 13.47 16.86
C SER A 210 -5.43 12.13 16.91
N ASN A 211 -6.74 12.17 16.65
CA ASN A 211 -7.59 10.98 16.56
C ASN A 211 -7.02 9.93 15.57
N ASP A 212 -6.41 10.41 14.49
CA ASP A 212 -5.77 9.60 13.45
C ASP A 212 -4.54 8.84 13.99
N GLN A 213 -3.74 9.46 14.86
CA GLN A 213 -2.62 8.80 15.51
C GLN A 213 -3.08 7.70 16.47
N ALA A 214 -4.22 7.87 17.16
CA ALA A 214 -4.83 6.80 17.95
C ALA A 214 -5.30 5.65 17.04
N MET A 215 -6.00 5.97 15.94
CA MET A 215 -6.47 5.00 14.95
C MET A 215 -5.33 4.23 14.29
N ILE A 216 -4.21 4.87 13.98
CA ILE A 216 -3.00 4.23 13.42
C ILE A 216 -2.35 3.27 14.43
N ARG A 217 -2.29 3.62 15.73
CA ARG A 217 -1.80 2.70 16.79
C ARG A 217 -2.72 1.48 16.94
N GLN A 218 -4.04 1.69 16.94
CA GLN A 218 -5.05 0.62 16.98
C GLN A 218 -4.94 -0.30 15.77
N LEU A 219 -4.80 0.27 14.56
CA LEU A 219 -4.57 -0.46 13.32
C LEU A 219 -3.25 -1.24 13.35
N GLY A 220 -2.22 -0.74 14.02
CA GLY A 220 -0.97 -1.46 14.28
C GLY A 220 -1.17 -2.73 15.11
N ARG A 221 -1.89 -2.64 16.24
CA ARG A 221 -2.25 -3.80 17.08
C ARG A 221 -3.04 -4.85 16.27
N ILE A 222 -4.06 -4.40 15.54
CA ILE A 222 -4.88 -5.21 14.61
C ILE A 222 -4.02 -5.92 13.55
N GLY A 223 -3.10 -5.17 12.93
CA GLY A 223 -2.21 -5.68 11.89
C GLY A 223 -1.22 -6.75 12.37
N GLU A 224 -0.78 -6.69 13.64
CA GLU A 224 0.11 -7.69 14.24
C GLU A 224 -0.62 -9.03 14.45
N THR A 225 -1.84 -9.00 14.99
CA THR A 225 -2.72 -10.19 15.11
C THR A 225 -2.99 -10.83 13.74
N LEU A 226 -3.33 -10.00 12.74
CA LEU A 226 -3.59 -10.45 11.37
C LEU A 226 -2.37 -11.07 10.68
N GLU A 227 -1.17 -10.55 10.94
CA GLU A 227 0.05 -11.05 10.28
C GLU A 227 0.38 -12.48 10.73
N GLY A 228 0.20 -12.79 12.02
CA GLY A 228 0.39 -14.15 12.53
C GLY A 228 -0.55 -15.16 11.85
N ALA A 229 -1.84 -14.80 11.71
CA ALA A 229 -2.84 -15.61 11.02
C ALA A 229 -2.56 -15.72 9.51
N TYR A 230 -2.17 -14.62 8.87
CA TYR A 230 -1.84 -14.56 7.45
C TYR A 230 -0.65 -15.46 7.10
N LEU A 231 0.48 -15.29 7.81
CA LEU A 231 1.69 -16.08 7.59
C LEU A 231 1.45 -17.58 7.84
N ALA A 232 0.63 -17.94 8.84
CA ALA A 232 0.24 -19.33 9.04
C ALA A 232 -0.58 -19.90 7.86
N ASP A 233 -1.58 -19.15 7.37
CA ASP A 233 -2.45 -19.57 6.26
C ASP A 233 -1.66 -19.70 4.93
N VAL A 234 -0.79 -18.75 4.58
CA VAL A 234 -0.03 -18.84 3.32
C VAL A 234 1.07 -19.90 3.36
N ARG A 235 1.69 -20.15 4.53
CA ARG A 235 2.62 -21.27 4.71
C ARG A 235 1.93 -22.62 4.50
N LEU A 236 0.71 -22.79 5.02
CA LEU A 236 -0.09 -24.00 4.85
C LEU A 236 -0.66 -24.17 3.43
N ARG A 237 -1.14 -23.09 2.80
CA ARG A 237 -1.73 -23.14 1.45
C ARG A 237 -0.71 -23.30 0.33
N PHE A 238 0.47 -22.71 0.47
CA PHE A 238 1.43 -22.58 -0.63
C PHE A 238 2.79 -23.23 -0.33
N SER A 239 2.99 -23.87 0.82
CA SER A 239 4.27 -24.45 1.24
C SER A 239 5.40 -23.42 1.13
N LEU A 240 5.28 -22.35 1.94
CA LEU A 240 6.33 -21.35 2.12
C LEU A 240 7.08 -21.67 3.42
N SER A 241 8.40 -21.51 3.43
CA SER A 241 9.25 -21.78 4.60
C SER A 241 10.33 -20.72 4.82
N ASP A 242 10.90 -20.17 3.75
CA ASP A 242 12.20 -19.50 3.79
C ASP A 242 12.12 -18.00 3.47
N LEU A 243 13.17 -17.25 3.81
CA LEU A 243 13.27 -15.82 3.49
C LEU A 243 13.24 -15.53 1.97
N SER A 244 13.56 -16.52 1.13
CA SER A 244 13.39 -16.47 -0.32
C SER A 244 11.92 -16.45 -0.76
N ASP A 245 11.00 -17.03 0.03
CA ASP A 245 9.57 -17.07 -0.31
C ASP A 245 8.91 -15.69 -0.24
N HIS A 246 9.53 -14.65 0.31
CA HIS A 246 8.98 -13.28 0.27
C HIS A 246 8.70 -12.79 -1.15
N VAL A 247 9.54 -13.16 -2.13
CA VAL A 247 9.30 -12.84 -3.55
C VAL A 247 8.13 -13.65 -4.10
N ARG A 248 8.06 -14.94 -3.77
CA ARG A 248 6.97 -15.84 -4.19
C ARG A 248 5.62 -15.42 -3.59
N LEU A 249 5.61 -14.99 -2.34
CA LEU A 249 4.45 -14.43 -1.66
C LEU A 249 3.97 -13.14 -2.34
N ALA A 250 4.88 -12.24 -2.71
CA ALA A 250 4.52 -11.02 -3.43
C ALA A 250 3.98 -11.26 -4.85
N VAL A 251 4.33 -12.39 -5.51
CA VAL A 251 3.64 -12.85 -6.73
C VAL A 251 2.25 -13.40 -6.40
N LEU A 252 2.13 -14.25 -5.37
CA LEU A 252 0.83 -14.77 -4.93
C LEU A 252 -0.14 -13.65 -4.52
N GLU A 253 0.35 -12.55 -3.94
CA GLU A 253 -0.40 -11.33 -3.61
C GLU A 253 -0.98 -10.58 -4.83
N GLN A 254 -0.66 -10.99 -6.07
CA GLN A 254 -1.35 -10.52 -7.27
C GLN A 254 -2.75 -11.16 -7.43
N HIS A 255 -2.99 -12.31 -6.80
CA HIS A 255 -4.26 -13.05 -6.81
C HIS A 255 -5.09 -12.71 -5.57
N THR A 256 -6.37 -12.39 -5.75
CA THR A 256 -7.23 -11.88 -4.67
C THR A 256 -7.48 -12.91 -3.56
N GLU A 257 -7.55 -14.19 -3.92
CA GLU A 257 -7.74 -15.34 -3.03
C GLU A 257 -6.57 -15.53 -2.05
N THR A 258 -5.38 -14.98 -2.35
CA THR A 258 -4.24 -15.00 -1.44
C THR A 258 -4.53 -14.21 -0.17
N ARG A 259 -5.12 -13.01 -0.29
CA ARG A 259 -5.41 -12.11 0.85
C ARG A 259 -6.89 -11.88 1.15
N GLN A 260 -7.82 -12.49 0.42
CA GLN A 260 -9.27 -12.37 0.66
C GLN A 260 -9.67 -12.51 2.15
N ARG A 261 -9.15 -13.52 2.85
CA ARG A 261 -9.43 -13.73 4.28
C ARG A 261 -8.88 -12.64 5.20
N TRP A 262 -7.72 -12.08 4.86
CA TRP A 262 -7.15 -10.91 5.56
C TRP A 262 -8.06 -9.69 5.37
N CYS A 263 -8.55 -9.46 4.14
CA CYS A 263 -9.46 -8.36 3.81
C CYS A 263 -10.79 -8.50 4.56
N VAL A 264 -11.42 -9.67 4.53
CA VAL A 264 -12.68 -9.97 5.26
C VAL A 264 -12.50 -9.86 6.79
N ALA A 265 -11.32 -10.21 7.32
CA ALA A 265 -11.04 -10.10 8.76
C ALA A 265 -10.73 -8.67 9.22
N ILE A 266 -10.09 -7.82 8.40
CA ILE A 266 -9.79 -6.43 8.77
C ILE A 266 -10.95 -5.46 8.51
N LEU A 267 -11.78 -5.72 7.49
CA LEU A 267 -12.81 -4.79 7.02
C LEU A 267 -13.70 -4.23 8.14
N PRO A 268 -14.23 -5.02 9.11
CA PRO A 268 -15.07 -4.49 10.18
C PRO A 268 -14.47 -3.33 10.97
N PHE A 269 -13.13 -3.19 11.01
CA PHE A 269 -12.41 -2.20 11.83
C PHE A 269 -11.90 -0.99 11.04
N ILE A 270 -11.86 -1.07 9.71
CA ILE A 270 -11.44 0.03 8.81
C ILE A 270 -12.60 0.58 7.96
N VAL A 271 -13.76 -0.08 7.98
CA VAL A 271 -14.99 0.38 7.33
C VAL A 271 -15.43 1.76 7.82
N ALA A 272 -15.98 2.56 6.93
CA ALA A 272 -16.43 3.94 7.12
C ALA A 272 -15.38 4.95 7.66
N THR A 273 -14.13 4.52 7.83
CA THR A 273 -12.99 5.43 8.09
C THR A 273 -12.73 6.30 6.86
N ASP A 274 -12.05 7.43 7.09
CA ASP A 274 -11.65 8.32 6.00
C ASP A 274 -10.48 7.72 5.22
N PHE A 275 -10.73 7.29 3.98
CA PHE A 275 -9.71 6.61 3.19
C PHE A 275 -8.61 7.57 2.72
N THR A 276 -8.85 8.89 2.69
CA THR A 276 -7.81 9.90 2.38
C THR A 276 -6.67 9.85 3.39
N VAL A 277 -6.98 9.55 4.65
CA VAL A 277 -6.03 9.37 5.76
C VAL A 277 -5.55 7.90 5.82
N MET A 278 -6.48 6.95 5.74
CA MET A 278 -6.20 5.56 6.10
C MET A 278 -5.55 4.72 4.99
N TRP A 279 -5.53 5.17 3.73
CA TRP A 279 -4.91 4.41 2.65
C TRP A 279 -3.41 4.15 2.88
N ARG A 280 -2.64 5.12 3.41
CA ARG A 280 -1.20 4.94 3.68
C ARG A 280 -0.96 3.83 4.73
N PRO A 281 -1.54 3.89 5.95
CA PRO A 281 -1.45 2.81 6.94
C PRO A 281 -1.89 1.42 6.44
N ILE A 282 -3.02 1.33 5.73
CA ILE A 282 -3.55 0.05 5.23
C ILE A 282 -2.60 -0.55 4.18
N THR A 283 -2.12 0.28 3.25
CA THR A 283 -1.15 -0.12 2.22
C THR A 283 0.15 -0.61 2.85
N GLU A 284 0.64 0.08 3.88
CA GLU A 284 1.84 -0.29 4.62
C GLU A 284 1.67 -1.63 5.39
N LEU A 285 0.51 -1.89 6.00
CA LEU A 285 0.20 -3.18 6.62
C LEU A 285 0.21 -4.34 5.62
N VAL A 286 -0.23 -4.11 4.38
CA VAL A 286 -0.21 -5.12 3.32
C VAL A 286 1.23 -5.33 2.82
N TRP A 287 1.88 -4.27 2.33
CA TRP A 287 3.15 -4.35 1.61
C TRP A 287 4.40 -4.44 2.49
N LYS A 288 4.29 -4.16 3.79
CA LYS A 288 5.36 -4.06 4.81
C LYS A 288 6.36 -2.92 4.58
N VAL A 289 5.97 -1.95 3.75
CA VAL A 289 6.78 -0.80 3.31
C VAL A 289 5.87 0.41 3.25
N ALA A 290 6.32 1.55 3.77
CA ALA A 290 5.57 2.81 3.72
C ALA A 290 5.40 3.26 2.26
N PRO A 291 4.18 3.57 1.79
CA PRO A 291 3.94 4.03 0.42
C PRO A 291 4.44 5.46 0.21
N VAL A 292 5.00 5.71 -0.98
CA VAL A 292 5.54 7.01 -1.41
C VAL A 292 4.90 7.43 -2.72
N VAL A 293 4.41 8.67 -2.79
CA VAL A 293 3.69 9.23 -3.94
C VAL A 293 4.35 10.51 -4.42
N ASP A 294 4.12 10.88 -5.68
CA ASP A 294 4.58 12.16 -6.24
C ASP A 294 3.63 13.31 -5.81
N GLU A 295 3.54 13.53 -4.50
CA GLU A 295 2.82 14.66 -3.89
C GLU A 295 3.81 15.79 -3.60
N ILE A 296 3.93 16.71 -4.57
CA ILE A 296 4.33 18.10 -4.34
C ILE A 296 3.03 18.90 -4.16
N SER A 297 2.40 18.75 -3.00
CA SER A 297 1.30 19.62 -2.59
C SER A 297 1.89 20.98 -2.17
N ASP A 298 1.44 22.07 -2.80
CA ASP A 298 1.80 23.48 -2.47
C ASP A 298 1.40 23.92 -1.04
N ARG A 299 1.07 22.99 -0.15
CA ARG A 299 0.46 23.22 1.18
C ARG A 299 0.91 22.23 2.27
N ASP A 300 1.86 21.35 2.00
CA ASP A 300 2.49 20.53 3.04
C ASP A 300 3.46 21.39 3.85
N PHE A 301 2.91 22.22 4.75
CA PHE A 301 3.66 23.16 5.60
C PHE A 301 4.81 22.50 6.38
N SER A 302 4.66 21.22 6.74
CA SER A 302 5.69 20.39 7.38
C SER A 302 6.87 20.04 6.46
N GLN A 303 6.67 19.95 5.14
CA GLN A 303 7.76 19.76 4.17
C GLN A 303 8.58 21.04 4.00
N ASP A 304 7.94 22.21 3.89
CA ASP A 304 8.66 23.49 3.83
C ASP A 304 9.48 23.73 5.11
N GLU A 305 8.90 23.45 6.28
CA GLU A 305 9.61 23.49 7.56
C GLU A 305 10.79 22.49 7.60
N PHE A 306 10.61 21.28 7.04
CA PHE A 306 11.69 20.29 6.95
C PHE A 306 12.83 20.77 6.05
N PHE A 307 12.54 21.35 4.89
CA PHE A 307 13.56 21.84 3.97
C PHE A 307 14.31 23.06 4.52
N GLN A 308 13.59 24.00 5.16
CA GLN A 308 14.22 25.12 5.87
C GLN A 308 15.12 24.63 7.03
N TRP A 309 14.67 23.61 7.78
CA TRP A 309 15.47 22.98 8.82
C TRP A 309 16.69 22.24 8.25
N TRP A 310 16.56 21.58 7.11
CA TRP A 310 17.67 20.89 6.46
C TRP A 310 18.73 21.89 5.96
N ASP A 311 18.33 22.88 5.17
CA ASP A 311 19.23 23.86 4.55
C ASP A 311 20.01 24.65 5.62
N SER A 312 19.36 24.99 6.75
CA SER A 312 19.98 25.72 7.86
C SER A 312 21.02 24.93 8.68
N HIS A 313 21.17 23.61 8.46
CA HIS A 313 22.17 22.79 9.15
C HIS A 313 23.10 22.02 8.21
N ALA A 314 22.66 21.69 6.99
CA ALA A 314 23.43 20.84 6.06
C ALA A 314 24.71 21.51 5.53
N GLU A 315 24.78 22.84 5.51
CA GLU A 315 25.99 23.57 5.09
C GLU A 315 27.11 23.54 6.14
N SER A 316 26.78 23.49 7.44
CA SER A 316 27.75 23.60 8.54
C SER A 316 28.01 22.27 9.27
N ASP A 317 26.99 21.41 9.40
CA ASP A 317 26.97 20.34 10.39
C ASP A 317 26.64 18.95 9.85
N MET A 318 27.06 17.93 10.61
CA MET A 318 26.65 16.55 10.41
C MET A 318 25.18 16.37 10.79
N VAL A 319 24.27 16.51 9.83
CA VAL A 319 22.82 16.28 10.01
C VAL A 319 22.52 14.78 10.11
N ILE A 320 21.60 14.39 10.99
CA ILE A 320 21.18 13.00 11.17
C ILE A 320 19.66 12.88 11.13
N LEU A 321 19.16 12.12 10.16
CA LEU A 321 17.75 11.80 10.02
C LEU A 321 17.47 10.42 10.61
N ALA A 322 16.42 10.30 11.44
CA ALA A 322 15.98 9.04 12.03
C ALA A 322 14.72 8.55 11.32
N LEU A 323 14.89 7.65 10.35
CA LEU A 323 13.81 7.13 9.53
C LEU A 323 12.76 6.39 10.38
N GLN A 324 11.51 6.78 10.24
CA GLN A 324 10.40 6.16 10.94
C GLN A 324 10.19 4.71 10.42
N PRO A 325 10.25 3.68 11.28
CA PRO A 325 10.04 2.30 10.85
C PRO A 325 8.56 2.06 10.48
N PRO A 326 8.22 1.00 9.73
CA PRO A 326 6.83 0.62 9.49
C PRO A 326 6.02 0.38 10.78
N ILE A 327 4.71 0.63 10.76
CA ILE A 327 3.74 0.60 11.87
C ILE A 327 3.91 -0.63 12.77
N LEU A 328 4.00 -1.83 12.19
CA LEU A 328 4.18 -3.09 12.93
C LEU A 328 5.48 -3.14 13.74
N THR A 329 6.50 -2.34 13.40
CA THR A 329 7.71 -2.15 14.21
C THR A 329 7.76 -0.81 14.95
N ARG A 330 6.86 0.16 14.68
CA ARG A 330 6.71 1.38 15.52
C ARG A 330 6.29 1.04 16.94
N MET A 331 5.55 -0.05 17.13
CA MET A 331 5.11 -0.52 18.45
C MET A 331 6.22 -1.22 19.26
N GLN A 332 7.33 -1.60 18.63
CA GLN A 332 8.42 -2.32 19.30
C GLN A 332 9.43 -1.31 19.91
N PRO A 333 9.88 -1.51 21.16
CA PRO A 333 10.76 -0.55 21.84
C PRO A 333 12.13 -0.47 21.15
N TRP A 334 12.54 0.75 20.80
CA TRP A 334 13.86 1.04 20.23
C TRP A 334 14.64 2.02 21.14
N PRO A 335 15.92 1.73 21.48
CA PRO A 335 16.74 0.61 21.01
C PRO A 335 16.29 -0.71 21.67
N PRO A 336 16.47 -1.86 21.00
CA PRO A 336 15.90 -3.12 21.45
C PRO A 336 16.49 -3.56 22.80
N VAL A 337 15.60 -3.85 23.75
CA VAL A 337 15.95 -4.10 25.16
C VAL A 337 16.71 -5.44 25.29
N GLY A 338 17.82 -5.42 26.05
CA GLY A 338 18.61 -6.63 26.34
C GLY A 338 19.57 -7.08 25.25
N VAL A 339 19.63 -6.41 24.09
CA VAL A 339 20.52 -6.80 22.97
C VAL A 339 21.98 -6.49 23.29
N ASP A 340 22.79 -7.56 23.30
CA ASP A 340 24.24 -7.60 23.57
C ASP A 340 24.70 -6.75 24.77
N SER A 341 24.53 -7.32 25.97
CA SER A 341 25.04 -6.75 27.21
C SER A 341 26.57 -6.55 27.22
N ALA A 342 27.36 -7.24 26.38
CA ALA A 342 28.81 -7.05 26.31
C ALA A 342 29.18 -5.81 25.47
N ALA A 343 28.52 -5.59 24.32
CA ALA A 343 28.62 -4.34 23.57
C ALA A 343 28.06 -3.14 24.34
N GLN A 344 26.99 -3.34 25.12
CA GLN A 344 26.44 -2.30 26.00
C GLN A 344 27.41 -1.92 27.12
N ARG A 345 27.99 -2.90 27.85
CA ARG A 345 29.04 -2.66 28.86
C ARG A 345 30.28 -1.96 28.31
N LYS A 346 30.63 -2.21 27.04
CA LYS A 346 31.75 -1.56 26.34
C LYS A 346 31.41 -0.19 25.73
N GLY A 347 30.16 0.30 25.87
CA GLY A 347 29.76 1.60 25.32
C GLY A 347 29.74 1.66 23.78
N VAL A 348 29.49 0.52 23.11
CA VAL A 348 29.49 0.40 21.64
C VAL A 348 28.20 -0.19 21.05
N GLY A 349 27.18 -0.43 21.88
CA GLY A 349 25.86 -0.90 21.46
C GLY A 349 24.89 0.24 21.06
N TRP A 350 23.72 -0.15 20.53
CA TRP A 350 22.67 0.76 20.03
C TRP A 350 22.29 1.91 20.99
N PRO A 351 22.14 1.72 22.31
CA PRO A 351 21.82 2.82 23.23
C PRO A 351 22.88 3.93 23.27
N GLN A 352 24.16 3.60 23.03
CA GLN A 352 25.22 4.62 23.00
C GLN A 352 25.30 5.34 21.65
N LEU A 353 24.95 4.66 20.54
CA LEU A 353 24.77 5.34 19.26
C LEU A 353 23.58 6.30 19.31
N GLN A 354 22.45 5.88 19.88
CA GLN A 354 21.27 6.74 20.04
C GLN A 354 21.57 7.99 20.89
N LYS A 355 22.38 7.87 21.94
CA LYS A 355 22.85 9.03 22.73
C LYS A 355 23.76 10.00 21.97
N LEU A 356 24.44 9.55 20.91
CA LEU A 356 25.35 10.39 20.11
C LEU A 356 24.63 11.04 18.92
N VAL A 357 23.66 10.35 18.29
CA VAL A 357 22.93 10.95 17.16
C VAL A 357 22.07 12.15 17.59
N VAL A 358 21.50 12.13 18.79
CA VAL A 358 20.70 13.25 19.35
C VAL A 358 21.56 14.41 19.88
N GLN A 359 22.89 14.34 19.76
CA GLN A 359 23.82 15.45 20.05
C GLN A 359 24.19 16.24 18.79
N LYS A 360 23.68 15.84 17.62
CA LYS A 360 23.80 16.54 16.34
C LYS A 360 22.43 17.03 15.88
N PRO A 361 22.34 17.89 14.85
CA PRO A 361 21.07 18.26 14.23
C PRO A 361 20.29 17.01 13.84
N PHE A 362 19.24 16.71 14.62
CA PHE A 362 18.55 15.44 14.61
C PHE A 362 17.06 15.65 14.37
N ARG A 363 16.51 14.99 13.35
CA ARG A 363 15.07 15.02 13.03
C ARG A 363 14.57 13.61 12.73
N HIS A 364 13.37 13.29 13.23
CA HIS A 364 12.64 12.14 12.73
C HIS A 364 12.04 12.47 11.38
N VAL A 365 12.17 11.55 10.41
CA VAL A 365 11.59 11.70 9.07
C VAL A 365 10.85 10.43 8.69
N ASP A 366 9.78 10.56 7.90
CA ASP A 366 9.16 9.41 7.24
C ASP A 366 9.80 9.11 5.87
N THR A 367 9.20 8.16 5.14
CA THR A 367 9.73 7.72 3.84
C THR A 367 9.37 8.70 2.70
N GLN A 368 8.31 9.50 2.85
CA GLN A 368 7.87 10.53 1.91
C GLN A 368 8.76 11.78 2.03
N GLU A 369 8.96 12.29 3.26
CA GLU A 369 9.87 13.42 3.54
C GLU A 369 11.27 13.13 2.99
N LEU A 370 11.79 11.92 3.23
CA LEU A 370 13.10 11.50 2.74
C LEU A 370 13.16 11.42 1.20
N ALA A 371 12.13 10.86 0.54
CA ALA A 371 12.10 10.78 -0.92
C ALA A 371 12.10 12.17 -1.54
N ASN A 372 11.28 13.08 -0.99
CA ASN A 372 11.13 14.44 -1.48
C ASN A 372 12.43 15.23 -1.24
N LEU A 373 13.09 15.10 -0.08
CA LEU A 373 14.42 15.68 0.17
C LEU A 373 15.46 15.20 -0.84
N MET A 374 15.58 13.89 -1.03
CA MET A 374 16.60 13.33 -1.91
C MET A 374 16.43 13.77 -3.36
N ARG A 375 15.19 13.91 -3.83
CA ARG A 375 14.87 14.42 -5.17
C ARG A 375 15.05 15.93 -5.30
N GLN A 376 14.66 16.73 -4.30
CA GLN A 376 14.79 18.19 -4.33
C GLN A 376 16.22 18.71 -4.11
N ARG A 377 17.08 17.96 -3.40
CA ARG A 377 18.49 18.32 -3.15
C ARG A 377 19.48 17.45 -3.93
N GLU A 378 19.00 16.77 -4.97
CA GLU A 378 19.76 15.91 -5.91
C GLU A 378 20.73 14.92 -5.23
N LEU A 379 20.33 14.37 -4.07
CA LEU A 379 21.16 13.47 -3.28
C LEU A 379 21.28 12.08 -3.92
N GLN A 380 22.47 11.49 -3.85
CA GLN A 380 22.76 10.18 -4.41
C GLN A 380 21.86 9.10 -3.79
N SER A 381 21.16 8.36 -4.65
CA SER A 381 20.27 7.25 -4.30
C SER A 381 20.88 6.27 -3.27
N ILE A 382 20.09 5.91 -2.27
CA ILE A 382 20.41 4.92 -1.24
C ILE A 382 19.41 3.76 -1.30
N ASP A 383 19.76 2.57 -0.84
CA ASP A 383 18.79 1.49 -0.60
C ASP A 383 18.43 1.50 0.89
N ILE A 384 17.18 1.87 1.23
CA ILE A 384 16.72 1.93 2.64
C ILE A 384 16.34 0.55 3.22
N GLN A 385 16.43 -0.52 2.43
CA GLN A 385 16.02 -1.88 2.79
C GLN A 385 17.17 -2.88 2.87
N ARG A 386 18.32 -2.62 2.22
CA ARG A 386 19.46 -3.54 2.17
C ARG A 386 20.77 -2.90 2.69
N PRO A 387 21.63 -3.68 3.39
CA PRO A 387 21.50 -5.10 3.72
C PRO A 387 20.47 -5.38 4.84
N SER A 388 19.99 -4.33 5.52
CA SER A 388 18.88 -4.36 6.46
C SER A 388 18.16 -3.00 6.42
N ARG A 389 16.99 -2.89 7.07
CA ARG A 389 16.23 -1.63 7.14
C ARG A 389 17.10 -0.49 7.68
N ALA A 390 17.09 0.65 7.01
CA ALA A 390 17.72 1.88 7.46
C ALA A 390 17.04 2.40 8.75
N ARG A 391 17.84 2.75 9.76
CA ARG A 391 17.37 3.35 11.03
C ARG A 391 17.77 4.81 11.16
N TYR A 392 19.02 5.12 10.81
CA TYR A 392 19.53 6.48 10.78
C TYR A 392 20.22 6.73 9.44
N LEU A 393 20.14 7.96 8.96
CA LEU A 393 20.81 8.45 7.76
C LEU A 393 21.65 9.65 8.18
N MET A 394 22.95 9.55 7.97
CA MET A 394 23.91 10.55 8.41
C MET A 394 24.46 11.29 7.19
N TYR A 395 24.29 12.61 7.18
CA TYR A 395 24.82 13.53 6.20
C TYR A 395 26.13 14.15 6.72
N GLU A 396 27.03 14.54 5.82
CA GLU A 396 28.23 15.31 6.16
C GLU A 396 28.30 16.53 5.22
N PRO A 397 28.67 17.74 5.70
CA PRO A 397 28.70 18.95 4.88
C PRO A 397 29.47 18.78 3.57
N GLY A 398 28.86 19.25 2.47
CA GLY A 398 29.40 19.11 1.11
C GLY A 398 29.35 17.69 0.52
N SER A 399 28.80 16.69 1.22
CA SER A 399 28.54 15.36 0.65
C SER A 399 27.33 15.39 -0.29
N SER A 400 27.39 14.71 -1.43
CA SER A 400 26.18 14.40 -2.22
C SER A 400 25.46 13.13 -1.75
N ARG A 401 25.96 12.44 -0.71
CA ARG A 401 25.51 11.09 -0.32
C ARG A 401 25.20 10.99 1.17
N LEU A 402 24.03 10.39 1.47
CA LEU A 402 23.65 9.94 2.82
C LEU A 402 24.34 8.61 3.19
N VAL A 403 24.87 8.53 4.40
CA VAL A 403 25.43 7.31 4.99
C VAL A 403 24.32 6.57 5.74
N VAL A 404 23.92 5.42 5.20
CA VAL A 404 22.88 4.56 5.80
C VAL A 404 23.45 3.80 7.00
N ILE A 405 22.72 3.84 8.12
CA ILE A 405 22.95 3.01 9.31
C ILE A 405 21.80 2.00 9.40
N GLY A 406 22.08 0.74 9.08
CA GLY A 406 21.09 -0.33 9.07
C GLY A 406 20.91 -1.02 10.42
N GLU A 407 19.70 -1.51 10.73
CA GLU A 407 19.38 -2.18 12.01
C GLU A 407 20.18 -3.48 12.24
N GLY A 408 20.60 -4.15 11.18
CA GLY A 408 21.45 -5.35 11.23
C GLY A 408 22.96 -5.07 11.33
N GLU A 409 23.37 -3.81 11.50
CA GLU A 409 24.79 -3.42 11.52
C GLU A 409 25.34 -3.18 12.93
N LEU A 410 26.66 -3.41 13.10
CA LEU A 410 27.35 -3.14 14.37
C LEU A 410 27.47 -1.62 14.63
N PRO A 411 26.89 -1.06 15.70
CA PRO A 411 26.87 0.40 15.93
C PRO A 411 28.26 1.03 16.14
N ALA A 412 29.23 0.23 16.59
CA ALA A 412 30.60 0.64 16.89
C ALA A 412 31.27 1.47 15.77
N LYS A 413 31.08 1.09 14.49
CA LYS A 413 31.70 1.78 13.34
C LYS A 413 31.16 3.20 13.14
N TYR A 414 29.92 3.47 13.54
CA TYR A 414 29.27 4.77 13.42
C TYR A 414 29.52 5.66 14.65
N ILE A 415 29.56 5.06 15.84
CA ILE A 415 29.96 5.72 17.09
C ILE A 415 31.34 6.39 16.92
N GLY A 416 32.31 5.69 16.32
CA GLY A 416 33.64 6.22 16.03
C GLY A 416 33.71 7.23 14.85
N ARG A 417 32.60 7.49 14.14
CA ARG A 417 32.51 8.54 13.10
C ARG A 417 31.89 9.80 13.68
N ILE A 418 30.74 9.70 14.35
CA ILE A 418 30.07 10.82 15.01
C ILE A 418 30.97 11.43 16.09
N LYS A 419 31.71 10.62 16.87
CA LYS A 419 32.69 11.14 17.85
C LYS A 419 33.88 11.90 17.26
N ARG A 420 34.07 11.93 15.94
CA ARG A 420 35.11 12.73 15.25
C ARG A 420 34.57 13.99 14.59
N SER A 421 33.25 14.20 14.63
CA SER A 421 32.58 15.44 14.18
C SER A 421 31.93 16.20 15.34
N LEU A 422 32.02 15.69 16.58
CA LEU A 422 31.68 16.41 17.82
C LEU A 422 32.75 17.44 18.17
#